data_AF-D9TPP9-F1
#
_entry.id   AF-D9TPP9-F1
#
_cell.length_a   1.000
_cell.length_b   1.000
_cell.length_c   1.000
_cell.angle_alpha   90.00
_cell.angle_beta   90.00
_cell.angle_gamma   90.00
#
_symmetry.space_group_name_H-M   'P 1'
#
loop_
_entity.id
_entity.type
_entity.pdbx_description
1 polymer ?
#
loop_
_entity_poly.entity_id
_entity_poly.type
_entity_poly.pdbx_seq_one_letter_code
_entity_poly.pdbx_strand_id
1 'polypeptide(L)'
;MLILDNNNHSVFLLYYHLIMVVKYRRKVINDNISNRLKEIFENISPNYNISLQEWNHDKDHVHVLFKAEPNSEISKFINAYKSASSRLIKKEYPQIKQKLWKEYFWSRSYCLLTSGGAPIEVIKQYIESQGEKK
;
A
#
# COMPACT_ATOMS: atom_id res chain seq x y z
N MET A 1 -22.82 -1.84 -8.89
CA MET A 1 -22.46 -0.72 -9.79
C MET A 1 -21.11 -0.19 -9.33
N LEU A 2 -20.11 -0.11 -10.22
CA LEU A 2 -18.80 0.47 -9.88
C LEU A 2 -18.99 1.97 -9.64
N ILE A 3 -18.64 2.47 -8.45
CA ILE A 3 -18.71 3.89 -8.10
C ILE A 3 -17.33 4.48 -8.39
N LEU A 4 -17.28 5.47 -9.29
CA LEU A 4 -16.06 6.17 -9.67
C LEU A 4 -15.86 7.43 -8.81
N ASP A 5 -14.62 7.74 -8.49
CA ASP A 5 -14.25 9.03 -7.90
C ASP A 5 -14.04 10.07 -8.99
N ASN A 6 -14.10 11.34 -8.61
CA ASN A 6 -13.75 12.44 -9.48
C ASN A 6 -13.08 13.59 -8.71
N ASN A 7 -12.30 14.39 -9.45
CA ASN A 7 -11.80 15.70 -9.04
C ASN A 7 -11.97 16.69 -10.22
N ASN A 8 -11.50 17.94 -10.08
CA ASN A 8 -11.69 19.00 -11.08
C ASN A 8 -11.29 18.62 -12.53
N HIS A 9 -10.39 17.65 -12.71
CA HIS A 9 -9.84 17.31 -14.02
C HIS A 9 -9.77 15.81 -14.31
N SER A 10 -10.39 14.95 -13.49
CA SER A 10 -10.28 13.49 -13.64
C SER A 10 -11.46 12.74 -13.04
N VAL A 11 -11.82 11.62 -13.68
CA VAL A 11 -12.69 10.58 -13.14
C VAL A 11 -11.86 9.30 -13.06
N PHE A 12 -11.81 8.65 -11.90
CA PHE A 12 -10.87 7.56 -11.66
C PHE A 12 -11.37 6.55 -10.63
N LEU A 13 -10.74 5.37 -10.66
CA LEU A 13 -10.91 4.33 -9.66
C LEU A 13 -9.59 3.58 -9.50
N LEU A 14 -8.77 4.01 -8.54
CA LEU A 14 -7.40 3.52 -8.40
C LEU A 14 -7.23 2.82 -7.06
N TYR A 15 -7.47 1.50 -7.03
CA TYR A 15 -7.14 0.66 -5.89
C TYR A 15 -5.80 -0.02 -6.08
N TYR A 16 -5.07 -0.13 -4.99
CA TYR A 16 -3.79 -0.80 -4.93
C TYR A 16 -3.75 -1.79 -3.77
N HIS A 17 -3.29 -3.00 -4.05
CA HIS A 17 -2.92 -4.00 -3.06
C HIS A 17 -1.41 -3.97 -2.85
N LEU A 18 -1.00 -3.50 -1.68
CA LEU A 18 0.38 -3.42 -1.25
C LEU A 18 0.69 -4.55 -0.28
N ILE A 19 1.79 -5.27 -0.54
CA ILE A 19 2.35 -6.25 0.36
C ILE A 19 3.74 -5.81 0.80
N MET A 20 3.94 -5.71 2.11
CA MET A 20 5.23 -5.38 2.72
C MET A 20 5.64 -6.46 3.69
N VAL A 21 6.89 -6.89 3.58
CA VAL A 21 7.43 -8.04 4.33
C VAL A 21 8.57 -7.55 5.22
N VAL A 22 8.61 -8.04 6.46
CA VAL A 22 9.71 -7.80 7.40
C VAL A 22 10.99 -8.40 6.82
N LYS A 23 12.14 -7.74 7.01
CA LYS A 23 13.43 -8.19 6.50
C LYS A 23 13.72 -9.62 6.97
N TYR A 24 14.00 -10.51 6.01
CA TYR A 24 14.17 -11.96 6.23
C TYR A 24 12.98 -12.65 6.88
N ARG A 25 11.75 -12.14 6.66
CA ARG A 25 10.50 -12.77 7.12
C ARG A 25 10.48 -13.04 8.63
N ARG A 26 11.12 -12.16 9.42
CA ARG A 26 11.16 -12.29 10.87
C ARG A 26 9.74 -12.12 11.43
N LYS A 27 9.31 -13.10 12.22
CA LYS A 27 7.98 -13.15 12.84
C LYS A 27 7.88 -12.22 14.05
N VAL A 28 7.81 -10.92 13.80
CA VAL A 28 7.82 -9.86 14.82
C VAL A 28 6.54 -9.04 14.88
N ILE A 29 5.64 -9.20 13.90
CA ILE A 29 4.36 -8.49 13.87
C ILE A 29 3.37 -9.31 14.72
N ASN A 30 2.87 -8.67 15.78
CA ASN A 30 1.68 -9.11 16.52
C ASN A 30 0.60 -8.04 16.39
N ASP A 31 -0.57 -8.26 16.98
CA ASP A 31 -1.72 -7.36 16.84
C ASP A 31 -1.39 -5.94 17.28
N ASN A 32 -0.66 -5.77 18.39
CA ASN A 32 -0.23 -4.46 18.88
C ASN A 32 0.66 -3.72 17.87
N ILE A 33 1.68 -4.40 17.33
CA ILE A 33 2.58 -3.84 16.32
C ILE A 33 1.82 -3.56 15.02
N SER A 34 0.92 -4.46 14.61
CA SER A 34 0.09 -4.30 13.42
C SER A 34 -0.83 -3.08 13.53
N ASN A 35 -1.55 -2.92 14.65
CA ASN A 35 -2.39 -1.77 14.90
C ASN A 35 -1.59 -0.47 14.82
N ARG A 36 -0.40 -0.46 15.42
CA ARG A 36 0.48 0.70 15.35
C ARG A 36 0.98 0.98 13.94
N LEU A 37 1.33 -0.06 13.18
CA LEU A 37 1.70 0.06 11.78
C LEU A 37 0.57 0.63 10.92
N LYS A 38 -0.68 0.23 11.20
CA LYS A 38 -1.89 0.75 10.55
C LYS A 38 -2.11 2.24 10.86
N GLU A 39 -2.04 2.63 12.13
CA GLU A 39 -2.16 4.04 12.54
C GLU A 39 -1.11 4.92 11.84
N ILE A 40 0.16 4.46 11.75
CA ILE A 40 1.21 5.21 11.06
C ILE A 40 0.88 5.34 9.57
N PHE A 41 0.25 4.33 8.96
CA PHE A 41 -0.16 4.37 7.57
C PHE A 41 -1.25 5.42 7.38
N GLU A 42 -2.31 5.37 8.19
CA GLU A 42 -3.43 6.32 8.17
C GLU A 42 -2.97 7.76 8.43
N ASN A 43 -1.99 7.97 9.31
CA ASN A 43 -1.46 9.31 9.59
C ASN A 43 -0.65 9.91 8.44
N ILE A 44 0.03 9.07 7.63
CA ILE A 44 0.87 9.55 6.52
C ILE A 44 0.04 9.71 5.24
N SER A 45 -0.97 8.85 5.04
CA SER A 45 -1.73 8.72 3.79
C SER A 45 -2.38 10.01 3.27
N PRO A 46 -2.98 10.88 4.11
CA PRO A 46 -3.61 12.12 3.66
C PRO A 46 -2.66 13.08 2.94
N ASN A 47 -1.36 13.09 3.31
CA ASN A 47 -0.35 13.95 2.68
C ASN A 47 -0.02 13.53 1.24
N TYR A 48 -0.55 12.39 0.79
CA TYR A 48 -0.31 11.80 -0.53
C TYR A 48 -1.60 11.51 -1.28
N ASN A 49 -2.74 12.04 -0.82
CA ASN A 49 -4.06 11.77 -1.40
C ASN A 49 -4.38 10.27 -1.44
N ILE A 50 -4.01 9.57 -0.36
CA ILE A 50 -4.25 8.13 -0.19
C ILE A 50 -5.23 7.92 0.95
N SER A 51 -6.13 6.97 0.78
CA SER A 51 -7.05 6.52 1.82
C SER A 51 -6.94 5.01 2.00
N LEU A 52 -6.77 4.58 3.25
CA LEU A 52 -6.77 3.15 3.60
C LEU A 52 -8.19 2.59 3.43
N GLN A 53 -8.28 1.40 2.84
CA GLN A 53 -9.56 0.70 2.61
C GLN A 53 -9.62 -0.56 3.44
N GLU A 54 -8.60 -1.41 3.35
CA GLU A 54 -8.50 -2.63 4.16
C GLU A 54 -7.06 -2.87 4.62
N TRP A 55 -6.94 -3.47 5.80
CA TRP A 55 -5.65 -3.79 6.43
C TRP A 55 -5.70 -5.18 7.04
N ASN A 56 -4.73 -6.02 6.69
CA ASN A 56 -4.54 -7.29 7.37
C ASN A 56 -3.04 -7.57 7.55
N HIS A 57 -2.71 -8.46 8.49
CA HIS A 57 -1.33 -8.86 8.75
C HIS A 57 -1.22 -10.35 9.04
N ASP A 58 0.00 -10.85 8.85
CA ASP A 58 0.48 -12.07 9.49
C ASP A 58 1.68 -11.69 10.37
N LYS A 59 2.44 -12.68 10.85
CA LYS A 59 3.54 -12.49 11.77
C LYS A 59 4.75 -11.78 11.15
N ASP A 60 4.89 -11.80 9.84
CA ASP A 60 6.07 -11.32 9.12
C ASP A 60 5.78 -10.39 7.93
N HIS A 61 4.50 -10.11 7.64
CA HIS A 61 4.11 -9.22 6.55
C HIS A 61 2.75 -8.57 6.79
N VAL A 62 2.47 -7.51 6.04
CA VAL A 62 1.18 -6.80 6.01
C VAL A 62 0.65 -6.75 4.59
N HIS A 63 -0.67 -6.83 4.47
CA HIS A 63 -1.45 -6.62 3.27
C HIS A 63 -2.30 -5.38 3.45
N VAL A 64 -2.22 -4.46 2.48
CA VAL A 64 -2.90 -3.18 2.53
C VAL A 64 -3.65 -2.96 1.23
N LEU A 65 -4.96 -2.79 1.31
CA LEU A 65 -5.74 -2.25 0.21
C LEU A 65 -5.91 -0.76 0.47
N PHE A 66 -5.48 0.07 -0.46
CA PHE A 66 -5.70 1.52 -0.38
C PHE A 66 -6.19 2.06 -1.72
N LYS A 67 -6.85 3.21 -1.64
CA LYS A 67 -7.27 4.01 -2.79
C LYS A 67 -6.35 5.22 -2.91
N ALA A 68 -6.03 5.60 -4.14
CA ALA A 68 -5.20 6.76 -4.42
C ALA A 68 -5.84 7.68 -5.47
N GLU A 69 -5.31 8.88 -5.59
CA GLU A 69 -5.66 9.82 -6.66
C GLU A 69 -4.63 9.79 -7.80
N PRO A 70 -4.97 10.29 -9.01
CA PRO A 70 -4.05 10.31 -10.14
C PRO A 70 -2.73 11.06 -9.89
N ASN A 71 -2.74 12.04 -8.98
CA ASN A 71 -1.56 12.82 -8.60
C ASN A 71 -0.79 12.24 -7.40
N SER A 72 -1.21 11.10 -6.84
CA SER A 72 -0.55 10.48 -5.69
C SER A 72 0.87 10.00 -6.05
N GLU A 73 1.87 10.50 -5.32
CA GLU A 73 3.26 10.03 -5.43
C GLU A 73 3.48 8.69 -4.72
N ILE A 74 2.91 7.59 -5.23
CA ILE A 74 2.83 6.28 -4.54
C ILE A 74 4.19 5.77 -4.07
N SER A 75 5.23 5.81 -4.91
CA SER A 75 6.58 5.35 -4.54
C SER A 75 7.17 6.15 -3.38
N LYS A 76 6.93 7.48 -3.36
CA LYS A 76 7.39 8.38 -2.29
C LYS A 76 6.63 8.12 -1.00
N PHE A 77 5.31 7.93 -1.10
CA PHE A 77 4.46 7.54 0.02
C PHE A 77 4.95 6.23 0.67
N ILE A 78 5.13 5.16 -0.10
CA ILE A 78 5.56 3.85 0.43
C ILE A 78 6.93 3.97 1.11
N ASN A 79 7.86 4.74 0.54
CA ASN A 79 9.18 4.97 1.14
C ASN A 79 9.10 5.78 2.44
N ALA A 80 8.28 6.83 2.47
CA ALA A 80 8.03 7.63 3.67
C ALA A 80 7.40 6.77 4.77
N TYR A 81 6.39 5.98 4.43
CA TYR A 81 5.73 5.05 5.34
C TYR A 81 6.71 4.01 5.91
N LYS A 82 7.46 3.31 5.06
CA LYS A 82 8.43 2.29 5.49
C LYS A 82 9.51 2.87 6.41
N SER A 83 9.96 4.08 6.11
CA SER A 83 10.99 4.76 6.92
C SER A 83 10.43 5.20 8.28
N ALA A 84 9.27 5.84 8.29
CA ALA A 84 8.62 6.30 9.52
C ALA A 84 8.24 5.12 10.42
N SER A 85 7.55 4.12 9.87
CA SER A 85 7.11 2.93 10.61
C SER A 85 8.28 2.13 11.19
N SER A 86 9.33 1.88 10.41
CA SER A 86 10.54 1.21 10.90
C SER A 86 11.16 1.94 12.10
N ARG A 87 11.24 3.27 12.05
CA ARG A 87 11.79 4.08 13.14
C ARG A 87 10.91 4.07 14.37
N LEU A 88 9.60 4.30 14.21
CA LEU A 88 8.64 4.39 15.32
C LEU A 88 8.45 3.05 16.01
N ILE A 89 8.22 1.97 15.26
CA ILE A 89 8.04 0.63 15.83
C ILE A 89 9.28 0.19 16.61
N LYS A 90 10.49 0.44 16.10
CA LYS A 90 11.72 0.12 16.84
C LYS A 90 11.93 0.96 18.10
N LYS A 91 11.39 2.19 18.13
CA LYS A 91 11.44 3.06 19.31
C LYS A 91 10.44 2.61 20.37
N GLU A 92 9.22 2.29 19.96
CA GLU A 92 8.09 1.95 20.84
C GLU A 92 8.14 0.49 21.31
N TYR A 93 8.72 -0.42 20.51
CA TYR A 93 8.85 -1.85 20.81
C TYR A 93 10.32 -2.31 20.75
N PRO A 94 11.21 -1.81 21.62
CA PRO A 94 12.65 -2.11 21.56
C PRO A 94 12.97 -3.62 21.63
N GLN A 95 12.11 -4.43 22.24
CA GLN A 95 12.24 -5.89 22.33
C GLN A 95 12.34 -6.59 20.98
N ILE A 96 11.80 -6.01 19.89
CA ILE A 96 11.88 -6.66 18.58
C ILE A 96 13.27 -6.53 17.95
N LYS A 97 14.08 -5.53 18.37
CA LYS A 97 15.37 -5.24 17.74
C LYS A 97 16.31 -6.45 17.77
N GLN A 98 16.28 -7.24 18.84
CA GLN A 98 17.07 -8.46 18.99
C GLN A 98 16.71 -9.52 17.95
N LYS A 99 15.50 -9.49 17.40
CA LYS A 99 15.02 -10.41 16.35
C LYS A 99 15.30 -9.90 14.93
N LEU A 100 15.64 -8.62 14.77
CA LEU A 100 15.86 -7.99 13.47
C LEU A 100 17.32 -8.12 13.03
N TRP A 101 17.54 -8.25 11.72
CA TRP A 101 18.89 -8.22 11.16
C TRP A 101 19.38 -6.79 11.01
N LYS A 102 20.49 -6.41 11.67
CA LYS A 102 21.06 -5.04 11.65
C LYS A 102 19.98 -3.96 11.90
N GLU A 103 18.99 -4.29 12.72
CA GLU A 103 17.80 -3.47 12.98
C GLU A 103 16.97 -3.04 11.76
N TYR A 104 17.07 -3.71 10.61
CA TYR A 104 16.18 -3.45 9.49
C TYR A 104 14.81 -4.10 9.76
N PHE A 105 13.77 -3.27 9.86
CA PHE A 105 12.40 -3.76 10.03
C PHE A 105 11.86 -4.30 8.70
N TRP A 106 11.69 -3.46 7.68
CA TRP A 106 11.17 -3.88 6.37
C TRP A 106 12.24 -4.45 5.43
N SER A 107 11.83 -5.35 4.55
CA SER A 107 12.57 -5.64 3.31
C SER A 107 12.70 -4.37 2.47
N ARG A 108 13.74 -4.29 1.64
CA ARG A 108 13.90 -3.17 0.67
C ARG A 108 12.77 -3.19 -0.36
N SER A 109 12.45 -4.37 -0.89
CA SER A 109 11.35 -4.58 -1.82
C SER A 109 9.97 -4.47 -1.16
N TYR A 110 8.95 -4.28 -1.98
CA TYR A 110 7.53 -4.44 -1.68
C TYR A 110 6.85 -4.95 -2.96
N CYS A 111 5.67 -5.55 -2.84
CA CYS A 111 4.83 -5.89 -3.98
C CYS A 111 3.66 -4.91 -4.03
N LEU A 112 3.34 -4.41 -5.22
CA LEU A 112 2.23 -3.49 -5.44
C LEU A 112 1.45 -3.96 -6.67
N LEU A 113 0.17 -4.22 -6.50
CA LEU A 113 -0.72 -4.70 -7.56
C LEU A 113 -1.88 -3.71 -7.69
N THR A 114 -2.28 -3.37 -8.91
CA THR A 114 -3.54 -2.65 -9.13
C THR A 114 -4.71 -3.60 -8.87
N SER A 115 -5.83 -3.06 -8.38
CA SER A 115 -7.05 -3.82 -8.09
C SER A 115 -8.27 -3.06 -8.59
N GLY A 116 -9.34 -3.76 -8.96
CA GLY A 116 -10.64 -3.12 -9.23
C GLY A 116 -10.84 -2.53 -10.63
N GLY A 117 -10.59 -3.30 -11.68
CA GLY A 117 -10.98 -2.96 -13.06
C GLY A 117 -11.42 -4.20 -13.85
N ALA A 118 -11.97 -3.98 -15.04
CA ALA A 118 -12.15 -5.08 -16.00
C ALA A 118 -10.79 -5.72 -16.31
N PRO A 119 -10.71 -7.04 -16.58
CA PRO A 119 -9.47 -7.69 -16.98
C PRO A 119 -8.77 -6.91 -18.11
N ILE A 120 -7.44 -6.86 -18.10
CA ILE A 120 -6.66 -6.10 -19.08
C ILE A 120 -7.03 -6.51 -20.50
N GLU A 121 -7.29 -7.79 -20.71
CA GLU A 121 -7.71 -8.39 -21.99
C GLU A 121 -9.04 -7.79 -22.46
N VAL A 122 -9.99 -7.61 -21.54
CA VAL A 122 -11.31 -7.03 -21.83
C VAL A 122 -11.17 -5.55 -22.20
N ILE A 123 -10.33 -4.80 -21.48
CA ILE A 123 -10.08 -3.37 -21.80
C ILE A 123 -9.40 -3.25 -23.17
N LYS A 124 -8.44 -4.11 -23.48
CA LYS A 124 -7.75 -4.13 -24.79
C LYS A 124 -8.72 -4.40 -25.94
N GLN A 125 -9.53 -5.45 -25.82
CA GLN A 125 -10.55 -5.79 -26.83
C GLN A 125 -11.56 -4.65 -27.01
N TYR A 126 -11.98 -4.03 -25.91
CA TYR A 126 -12.86 -2.87 -25.97
C TYR A 126 -12.19 -1.73 -26.75
N ILE A 127 -10.95 -1.35 -26.45
CA ILE A 127 -10.22 -0.29 -27.17
C ILE A 127 -10.09 -0.60 -28.66
N GLU A 128 -9.74 -1.84 -29.02
CA GLU A 128 -9.62 -2.29 -30.42
C GLU A 128 -10.96 -2.18 -31.17
N SER A 129 -12.07 -2.49 -30.48
CA SER A 129 -13.43 -2.40 -31.06
C SER A 129 -13.97 -0.97 -31.19
N GLN A 130 -13.39 0.00 -30.48
CA GLN A 130 -13.84 1.41 -30.46
C GLN A 130 -13.18 2.27 -31.54
N GLY A 131 -12.35 1.68 -32.40
CA GLY A 131 -11.81 2.33 -33.59
C GLY A 131 -12.67 2.11 -34.83
N GLU A 132 -13.80 2.81 -34.97
CA GLU A 132 -14.37 3.00 -36.29
C GLU A 132 -13.49 4.00 -37.07
N LYS A 133 -12.95 3.55 -38.20
CA LYS A 133 -12.39 4.44 -39.21
C LYS A 133 -13.49 5.37 -39.68
N LYS A 134 -13.45 6.63 -39.25
CA LYS A 134 -14.07 7.70 -40.04
C LYS A 134 -13.35 7.83 -41.37
#